data_AF-A0A917LSX2-F1
#
_entry.id   AF-A0A917LSX2-F1
#
_cell.length_a   1.000
_cell.length_b   1.000
_cell.length_c   1.000
_cell.angle_alpha   90.00
_cell.angle_beta   90.00
_cell.angle_gamma   90.00
#
_symmetry.space_group_name_H-M   'P 1'
#
loop_
_entity.id
_entity.type
_entity.pdbx_description
1 polymer ?
#
loop_
_entity_poly.entity_id
_entity_poly.type
_entity_poly.pdbx_seq_one_letter_code
_entity_poly.pdbx_strand_id
1 'polypeptide(L)'
;MENIHILMAGLTAIILFVFGLQNFSQEIEHIAGERFRRIIGKLTRKPVAGVLIGALVTAIIQSSSATSVITISLVNAGVLSFKNSVGIVFGTNIGTTITAQLVAFKLTSFAPIIIISGFVLSLLHSRLAVFGKAIFYFGFVFFTLNLISSSLQPLQNNPWLVEVLSTPQNPLLALLIGCLFTALVQSSSVTTGLAIIFTQQGILGLENAVPLIMGANVGTTVTALIAMISADAAAKKTAFSHLMFNFGGVLIFLPILLLFGHRLSIVSVEPAKFLATLHLVFNVVTTILFLIFINPFTRMVDALLGEGKMDFQRLSLPTYSESDEFDHIKMELGEQANGLLKFLQENYSQVALSLETNYRGIYESSGKRIEYIDFF
;
A
#
# COMPACT_ATOMS: atom_id res chain seq x y z
N MET A 1 -10.02 -5.59 40.72
CA MET A 1 -10.14 -4.16 40.36
C MET A 1 -8.85 -3.64 39.72
N GLU A 2 -7.69 -3.82 40.37
CA GLU A 2 -6.39 -3.34 39.85
C GLU A 2 -6.02 -3.88 38.45
N ASN A 3 -6.14 -5.18 38.20
CA ASN A 3 -5.90 -5.77 36.87
C ASN A 3 -6.83 -5.24 35.78
N ILE A 4 -8.07 -4.87 36.13
CA ILE A 4 -9.04 -4.28 35.20
C ILE A 4 -8.61 -2.85 34.85
N HIS A 5 -8.16 -2.07 35.84
CA HIS A 5 -7.64 -0.73 35.59
C HIS A 5 -6.39 -0.73 34.72
N ILE A 6 -5.46 -1.67 34.96
CA ILE A 6 -4.24 -1.84 34.13
C ILE A 6 -4.62 -2.20 32.69
N LEU A 7 -5.54 -3.17 32.51
CA LEU A 7 -6.00 -3.58 31.18
C LEU A 7 -6.71 -2.44 30.44
N MET A 8 -7.58 -1.69 31.13
CA MET A 8 -8.27 -0.54 30.55
C MET A 8 -7.30 0.57 30.17
N ALA A 9 -6.33 0.90 31.03
CA ALA A 9 -5.31 1.91 30.76
C ALA A 9 -4.43 1.50 29.56
N GLY A 10 -3.98 0.24 29.53
CA GLY A 10 -3.23 -0.33 28.42
C GLY A 10 -3.98 -0.29 27.10
N LEU A 11 -5.24 -0.76 27.10
CA LEU A 11 -6.09 -0.76 25.90
C LEU A 11 -6.37 0.67 25.43
N THR A 12 -6.63 1.60 26.35
CA THR A 12 -6.84 3.02 26.02
C THR A 12 -5.60 3.59 25.36
N ALA A 13 -4.40 3.36 25.92
CA ALA A 13 -3.15 3.85 25.35
C ALA A 13 -2.88 3.25 23.95
N ILE A 14 -3.19 1.97 23.74
CA ILE A 14 -3.13 1.32 22.42
C ILE A 14 -4.10 1.96 21.43
N ILE A 15 -5.36 2.18 21.81
CA ILE A 15 -6.36 2.83 20.96
C ILE A 15 -5.92 4.25 20.59
N LEU A 16 -5.40 5.02 21.56
CA LEU A 16 -4.88 6.37 21.30
C LEU A 16 -3.67 6.34 20.36
N PHE A 17 -2.79 5.34 20.47
CA PHE A 17 -1.69 5.15 19.53
C PHE A 17 -2.18 4.86 18.12
N VAL A 18 -3.12 3.90 17.97
CA VAL A 18 -3.72 3.56 16.68
C VAL A 18 -4.39 4.80 16.07
N PHE A 19 -5.18 5.51 16.87
CA PHE A 19 -5.84 6.74 16.46
C PHE A 19 -4.82 7.81 16.04
N GLY A 20 -3.78 8.03 16.83
CA GLY A 20 -2.70 8.97 16.53
C GLY A 20 -2.02 8.65 15.21
N LEU A 21 -1.69 7.38 14.98
CA LEU A 21 -0.98 6.95 13.78
C LEU A 21 -1.88 7.04 12.54
N GLN A 22 -3.16 6.66 12.65
CA GLN A 22 -4.12 6.78 11.55
C GLN A 22 -4.35 8.24 11.15
N ASN A 23 -4.59 9.13 12.13
CA ASN A 23 -4.79 10.55 11.86
C ASN A 23 -3.51 11.22 11.34
N PHE A 24 -2.34 10.83 11.84
CA PHE A 24 -1.07 11.27 11.28
C PHE A 24 -0.98 10.93 9.79
N SER A 25 -1.21 9.66 9.42
CA SER A 25 -1.22 9.22 8.02
C SER A 25 -2.26 9.98 7.17
N GLN A 26 -3.46 10.23 7.69
CA GLN A 26 -4.51 10.96 6.96
C GLN A 26 -4.15 12.43 6.74
N GLU A 27 -3.62 13.13 7.74
CA GLU A 27 -3.21 14.53 7.58
C GLU A 27 -2.05 14.65 6.60
N ILE A 28 -1.08 13.73 6.66
CA ILE A 28 0.01 13.66 5.70
C ILE A 28 -0.50 13.39 4.28
N GLU A 29 -1.46 12.47 4.11
CA GLU A 29 -2.13 12.24 2.83
C GLU A 29 -2.84 13.49 2.30
N HIS A 30 -3.56 14.20 3.17
CA HIS A 30 -4.27 15.43 2.81
C HIS A 30 -3.30 16.53 2.38
N ILE A 31 -2.18 16.69 3.10
CA ILE A 31 -1.11 17.64 2.77
C ILE A 31 -0.46 17.28 1.42
N ALA A 32 -0.28 15.99 1.12
CA ALA A 32 0.40 15.55 -0.09
C ALA A 32 -0.30 15.99 -1.39
N GLY A 33 -1.61 16.28 -1.37
CA GLY A 33 -2.35 16.96 -2.45
C GLY A 33 -2.37 16.26 -3.82
N GLU A 34 -3.27 16.71 -4.71
CA GLU A 34 -3.37 16.15 -6.08
C GLU A 34 -2.16 16.44 -6.97
N ARG A 35 -1.46 17.56 -6.73
CA ARG A 35 -0.30 17.97 -7.53
C ARG A 35 0.86 16.97 -7.43
N PHE A 36 1.10 16.42 -6.24
CA PHE A 36 2.14 15.42 -6.03
C PHE A 36 1.78 14.11 -6.75
N ARG A 37 0.50 13.74 -6.75
CA ARG A 37 -0.04 12.58 -7.50
C ARG A 37 0.15 12.72 -9.02
N ARG A 38 0.00 13.93 -9.59
CA ARG A 38 0.20 14.20 -11.04
C ARG A 38 1.65 14.24 -11.51
N ILE A 39 2.57 14.81 -10.72
CA ILE A 39 4.01 14.86 -11.06
C ILE A 39 4.57 13.45 -11.24
N ILE A 40 4.01 12.50 -10.49
CA ILE A 40 4.47 11.14 -10.39
C ILE A 40 4.01 10.25 -11.56
N GLY A 41 2.82 10.49 -12.11
CA GLY A 41 2.37 9.79 -13.32
C GLY A 41 3.25 10.01 -14.54
N LYS A 42 3.93 11.16 -14.65
CA LYS A 42 4.81 11.50 -15.79
C LYS A 42 6.17 10.78 -15.75
N LEU A 43 6.61 10.33 -14.59
CA LEU A 43 7.95 9.78 -14.37
C LEU A 43 8.02 8.25 -14.58
N THR A 44 6.88 7.55 -14.63
CA THR A 44 6.82 6.08 -14.63
C THR A 44 6.84 5.47 -16.04
N ARG A 45 7.98 5.57 -16.74
CA ARG A 45 8.17 4.89 -18.04
C ARG A 45 8.77 3.49 -17.94
N LYS A 46 9.42 3.15 -16.82
CA LYS A 46 10.07 1.86 -16.57
C LYS A 46 9.66 1.30 -15.20
N PRO A 47 9.56 -0.03 -15.02
CA PRO A 47 9.17 -0.62 -13.73
C PRO A 47 10.10 -0.27 -12.57
N VAL A 48 11.42 -0.16 -12.82
CA VAL A 48 12.40 0.28 -11.80
C VAL A 48 12.10 1.69 -11.31
N ALA A 49 11.77 2.60 -12.22
CA ALA A 49 11.32 3.95 -11.85
C ALA A 49 10.01 3.89 -11.07
N GLY A 50 9.11 2.96 -11.44
CA GLY A 50 7.89 2.65 -10.69
C GLY A 50 8.18 2.27 -9.24
N VAL A 51 9.17 1.41 -8.97
CA VAL A 51 9.56 1.04 -7.60
C VAL A 51 9.98 2.25 -6.78
N LEU A 52 10.89 3.07 -7.31
CA LEU A 52 11.37 4.27 -6.61
C LEU A 52 10.24 5.26 -6.32
N ILE A 53 9.36 5.43 -7.31
CA ILE A 53 8.18 6.27 -7.19
C ILE A 53 7.22 5.72 -6.13
N GLY A 54 6.87 4.44 -6.18
CA GLY A 54 5.97 3.83 -5.22
C GLY A 54 6.51 3.91 -3.80
N ALA A 55 7.81 3.67 -3.63
CA ALA A 55 8.49 3.80 -2.34
C ALA A 55 8.44 5.24 -1.83
N LEU A 56 8.77 6.23 -2.67
CA LEU A 56 8.74 7.64 -2.31
C LEU A 56 7.32 8.13 -1.99
N VAL A 57 6.34 7.79 -2.82
CA VAL A 57 4.93 8.16 -2.60
C VAL A 57 4.45 7.57 -1.30
N THR A 58 4.66 6.28 -1.07
CA THR A 58 4.17 5.65 0.14
C THR A 58 4.91 6.12 1.38
N ALA A 59 6.22 6.39 1.29
CA ALA A 59 6.97 7.00 2.38
C ALA A 59 6.48 8.41 2.74
N ILE A 60 6.08 9.19 1.73
CA ILE A 60 5.58 10.55 1.95
C ILE A 60 4.13 10.52 2.41
N ILE A 61 3.24 9.77 1.76
CA ILE A 61 1.81 9.70 2.05
C ILE A 61 1.52 8.83 3.29
N GLN A 62 2.44 7.92 3.63
CA GLN A 62 2.31 6.98 4.74
C GLN A 62 1.13 5.99 4.61
N SER A 63 0.65 5.79 3.38
CA SER A 63 -0.45 4.86 3.05
C SER A 63 -0.15 4.08 1.76
N SER A 64 0.29 2.82 1.91
CA SER A 64 0.50 1.91 0.77
C SER A 64 -0.82 1.52 0.10
N SER A 65 -1.89 1.38 0.88
CA SER A 65 -3.24 1.08 0.38
C SER A 65 -3.75 2.21 -0.53
N ALA A 66 -3.65 3.47 -0.11
CA ALA A 66 -4.04 4.60 -0.95
C ALA A 66 -3.20 4.66 -2.23
N THR A 67 -1.88 4.47 -2.10
CA THR A 67 -0.97 4.44 -3.26
C THR A 67 -1.32 3.30 -4.24
N SER A 68 -1.66 2.12 -3.71
CA SER A 68 -2.05 0.95 -4.52
C SER A 68 -3.38 1.16 -5.21
N VAL A 69 -4.38 1.72 -4.52
CA VAL A 69 -5.69 2.07 -5.09
C VAL A 69 -5.53 3.08 -6.21
N ILE A 70 -4.77 4.16 -6.01
CA ILE A 70 -4.47 5.15 -7.06
C ILE A 70 -3.81 4.47 -8.26
N THR A 71 -2.85 3.58 -8.02
CA THR A 71 -2.17 2.84 -9.09
C THR A 71 -3.16 1.99 -9.88
N ILE A 72 -4.04 1.25 -9.20
CA ILE A 72 -5.08 0.43 -9.83
C ILE A 72 -6.04 1.30 -10.64
N SER A 73 -6.50 2.44 -10.09
CA SER A 73 -7.35 3.40 -10.80
C SER A 73 -6.68 3.96 -12.06
N LEU A 74 -5.38 4.27 -12.01
CA LEU A 74 -4.61 4.75 -13.17
C LEU A 74 -4.44 3.67 -14.25
N VAL A 75 -4.33 2.40 -13.86
CA VAL A 75 -4.32 1.28 -14.81
C VAL A 75 -5.70 1.09 -15.44
N ASN A 76 -6.76 1.17 -14.63
CA ASN A 76 -8.14 1.08 -15.11
C ASN A 76 -8.48 2.22 -16.08
N ALA A 77 -7.94 3.40 -15.86
CA ALA A 77 -8.09 4.55 -16.76
C ALA A 77 -7.18 4.47 -18.02
N GLY A 78 -6.39 3.41 -18.20
CA GLY A 78 -5.47 3.25 -19.33
C GLY A 78 -4.24 4.18 -19.29
N VAL A 79 -4.02 4.91 -18.19
CA VAL A 79 -2.91 5.86 -18.02
C VAL A 79 -1.59 5.14 -17.76
N LEU A 80 -1.64 4.01 -17.04
CA LEU A 80 -0.48 3.19 -16.72
C LEU A 80 -0.64 1.79 -17.28
N SER A 81 0.45 1.25 -17.86
CA SER A 81 0.48 -0.16 -18.22
C SER A 81 0.55 -1.04 -16.97
N PHE A 82 -0.04 -2.23 -17.05
CA PHE A 82 0.04 -3.25 -16.01
C PHE A 82 1.50 -3.51 -15.55
N LYS A 83 2.45 -3.61 -16.47
CA LYS A 83 3.85 -3.86 -16.11
C LYS A 83 4.46 -2.71 -15.27
N ASN A 84 4.09 -1.47 -15.57
CA ASN A 84 4.60 -0.32 -14.82
C ASN A 84 3.90 -0.17 -13.46
N SER A 85 2.62 -0.52 -13.36
CA SER A 85 1.89 -0.53 -12.09
C SER A 85 2.45 -1.55 -11.11
N VAL A 86 2.88 -2.72 -11.59
CA VAL A 86 3.59 -3.73 -10.78
C VAL A 86 4.82 -3.13 -10.10
N GLY A 87 5.61 -2.33 -10.82
CA GLY A 87 6.75 -1.62 -10.25
C GLY A 87 6.35 -0.68 -9.10
N ILE A 88 5.30 0.12 -9.30
CA ILE A 88 4.79 1.02 -8.25
C ILE A 88 4.34 0.23 -7.01
N VAL A 89 3.56 -0.83 -7.21
CA VAL A 89 3.08 -1.71 -6.13
C VAL A 89 4.23 -2.33 -5.34
N PHE A 90 5.31 -2.77 -5.99
CA PHE A 90 6.48 -3.28 -5.26
C PHE A 90 7.18 -2.18 -4.45
N GLY A 91 7.19 -0.95 -4.98
CA GLY A 91 7.72 0.22 -4.29
C GLY A 91 6.95 0.58 -3.03
N THR A 92 5.61 0.49 -3.05
CA THR A 92 4.79 0.89 -1.89
C THR A 92 5.15 0.10 -0.62
N ASN A 93 5.50 -1.18 -0.78
CA ASN A 93 5.93 -2.06 0.32
C ASN A 93 7.25 -1.59 0.96
N ILE A 94 8.19 -1.06 0.18
CA ILE A 94 9.39 -0.41 0.72
C ILE A 94 9.00 0.89 1.45
N GLY A 95 8.15 1.72 0.84
CA GLY A 95 7.75 3.01 1.43
C GLY A 95 7.11 2.88 2.81
N THR A 96 6.26 1.86 3.02
CA THR A 96 5.58 1.62 4.30
C THR A 96 6.55 1.42 5.47
N THR A 97 7.77 0.98 5.20
CA THR A 97 8.80 0.71 6.23
C THR A 97 9.26 1.99 6.94
N ILE A 98 9.07 3.17 6.35
CA ILE A 98 9.40 4.44 7.00
C ILE A 98 8.61 4.63 8.29
N THR A 99 7.34 4.22 8.33
CA THR A 99 6.54 4.26 9.57
C THR A 99 7.14 3.39 10.66
N ALA A 100 7.56 2.18 10.31
CA ALA A 100 8.20 1.25 11.24
C ALA A 100 9.48 1.85 11.83
N GLN A 101 10.30 2.46 10.98
CA GLN A 101 11.52 3.16 11.40
C GLN A 101 11.20 4.31 12.36
N LEU A 102 10.24 5.19 12.01
CA LEU A 102 9.83 6.31 12.84
C LEU A 102 9.38 5.87 14.24
N VAL A 103 8.57 4.81 14.33
CA VAL A 103 8.11 4.27 15.62
C VAL A 103 9.28 3.69 16.42
N ALA A 104 10.22 2.99 15.77
CA ALA A 104 11.36 2.37 16.43
C ALA A 104 12.41 3.38 16.98
N PHE A 105 12.46 4.61 16.45
CA PHE A 105 13.44 5.63 16.87
C PHE A 105 13.19 6.25 18.26
N LYS A 106 12.06 5.94 18.92
CA LYS A 106 11.74 6.38 20.30
C LYS A 106 11.94 7.89 20.56
N LEU A 107 11.32 8.77 19.77
CA LEU A 107 11.38 10.24 19.97
C LEU A 107 10.50 10.76 21.12
N THR A 108 10.31 9.94 22.16
CA THR A 108 9.30 10.16 23.21
C THR A 108 9.58 11.39 24.08
N SER A 109 10.84 11.78 24.27
CA SER A 109 11.22 12.97 25.06
C SER A 109 10.80 14.29 24.42
N PHE A 110 10.73 14.35 23.08
CA PHE A 110 10.34 15.55 22.35
C PHE A 110 8.82 15.65 22.11
N ALA A 111 8.09 14.57 22.40
CA ALA A 111 6.66 14.48 22.11
C ALA A 111 5.83 15.66 22.64
N PRO A 112 5.98 16.13 23.90
CA PRO A 112 5.19 17.26 24.40
C PRO A 112 5.43 18.56 23.62
N ILE A 113 6.69 18.84 23.26
CA ILE A 113 7.06 20.05 22.50
C ILE A 113 6.46 19.98 21.09
N ILE A 114 6.53 18.81 20.45
CA ILE A 114 5.97 18.58 19.12
C ILE A 114 4.43 18.73 19.15
N ILE A 115 3.75 18.20 20.17
CA ILE A 115 2.30 18.33 20.34
C ILE A 115 1.90 19.80 20.48
N ILE A 116 2.55 20.53 21.40
CA ILE A 116 2.23 21.93 21.66
C ILE A 116 2.47 22.78 20.42
N SER A 117 3.63 22.61 19.76
CA SER A 117 3.97 23.35 18.55
C SER A 117 3.03 23.04 17.38
N GLY A 118 2.67 21.76 17.18
CA GLY A 118 1.70 21.35 16.17
C GLY A 118 0.31 21.92 16.43
N PHE A 119 -0.16 21.86 17.68
CA PHE A 119 -1.45 22.45 18.07
C PHE A 119 -1.48 23.96 17.83
N VAL A 120 -0.48 24.70 18.33
CA VAL A 120 -0.40 26.15 18.13
C VAL A 120 -0.35 26.49 16.64
N LEU A 121 0.49 25.81 15.86
CA LEU A 121 0.59 26.02 14.41
C LEU A 121 -0.76 25.77 13.71
N SER A 122 -1.52 24.76 14.15
CA SER A 122 -2.83 24.43 13.55
C SER A 122 -3.90 25.51 13.75
N LEU A 123 -3.73 26.39 14.76
CA LEU A 123 -4.65 27.50 15.04
C LEU A 123 -4.28 28.81 14.31
N LEU A 124 -3.09 28.88 13.70
CA LEU A 124 -2.63 30.08 13.00
C LEU A 124 -3.35 30.22 11.64
N HIS A 125 -3.62 31.45 11.23
CA HIS A 125 -4.16 31.74 9.88
C HIS A 125 -3.05 31.82 8.83
N SER A 126 -2.07 30.90 8.88
CA SER A 126 -0.89 30.91 8.02
C SER A 126 -0.92 29.76 7.01
N ARG A 127 -0.17 29.88 5.90
CA ARG A 127 0.02 28.77 4.94
C ARG A 127 0.65 27.52 5.59
N LEU A 128 1.40 27.71 6.68
CA LEU A 128 2.04 26.62 7.41
C LEU A 128 1.08 25.88 8.35
N ALA A 129 -0.10 26.44 8.64
CA ALA A 129 -1.09 25.82 9.52
C ALA A 129 -1.61 24.47 9.00
N VAL A 130 -1.53 24.27 7.68
CA VAL A 130 -1.82 23.00 7.00
C VAL A 130 -0.97 21.84 7.55
N PHE A 131 0.26 22.11 8.04
CA PHE A 131 1.11 21.09 8.67
C PHE A 131 0.87 20.92 10.17
N GLY A 132 0.13 21.83 10.81
CA GLY A 132 -0.03 21.88 12.27
C GLY A 132 -0.60 20.58 12.83
N LYS A 133 -1.69 20.06 12.23
CA LYS A 133 -2.30 18.79 12.63
C LYS A 133 -1.37 17.59 12.42
N ALA A 134 -0.66 17.53 11.29
CA ALA A 134 0.31 16.46 11.05
C ALA A 134 1.44 16.46 12.10
N ILE A 135 1.98 17.64 12.44
CA ILE A 135 2.99 17.79 13.50
C ILE A 135 2.39 17.39 14.86
N PHE A 136 1.17 17.83 15.16
CA PHE A 136 0.47 17.44 16.38
C PHE A 136 0.35 15.92 16.51
N TYR A 137 -0.17 15.24 15.48
CA TYR A 137 -0.35 13.78 15.51
C TYR A 137 0.98 13.04 15.53
N PHE A 138 2.02 13.57 14.87
CA PHE A 138 3.38 13.03 14.97
C PHE A 138 3.86 13.03 16.43
N GLY A 139 3.73 14.15 17.14
CA GLY A 139 4.06 14.22 18.56
C GLY A 139 3.13 13.35 19.42
N PHE A 140 1.85 13.32 19.09
CA PHE A 140 0.84 12.53 19.80
C PHE A 140 1.13 11.03 19.75
N VAL A 141 1.56 10.50 18.60
CA VAL A 141 2.01 9.10 18.46
C VAL A 141 3.11 8.80 19.47
N PHE A 142 4.18 9.60 19.54
CA PHE A 142 5.26 9.38 20.50
C PHE A 142 4.83 9.57 21.96
N PHE A 143 3.91 10.48 22.24
CA PHE A 143 3.35 10.66 23.58
C PHE A 143 2.56 9.43 24.03
N THR A 144 1.75 8.84 23.14
CA THR A 144 1.04 7.60 23.44
C THR A 144 1.99 6.42 23.67
N LEU A 145 3.20 6.42 23.10
CA LEU A 145 4.21 5.42 23.45
C LEU A 145 4.61 5.47 24.92
N ASN A 146 4.75 6.67 25.50
CA ASN A 146 5.00 6.82 26.93
C ASN A 146 3.83 6.29 27.75
N LEU A 147 2.59 6.61 27.34
CA LEU A 147 1.38 6.11 28.01
C LEU A 147 1.30 4.58 27.96
N ILE A 148 1.61 3.96 26.81
CA ILE A 148 1.67 2.49 26.68
C ILE A 148 2.74 1.95 27.61
N SER A 149 3.94 2.54 27.61
CA SER A 149 5.05 2.12 28.46
C SER A 149 4.67 2.13 29.95
N SER A 150 4.07 3.22 30.45
CA SER A 150 3.68 3.34 31.84
C SER A 150 2.49 2.45 32.20
N SER A 151 1.52 2.31 31.29
CA SER A 151 0.29 1.53 31.54
C SER A 151 0.55 0.03 31.52
N LEU A 152 1.49 -0.43 30.68
CA LEU A 152 1.84 -1.85 30.56
C LEU A 152 3.02 -2.26 31.45
N GLN A 153 3.68 -1.33 32.15
CA GLN A 153 4.79 -1.64 33.07
C GLN A 153 4.42 -2.72 34.11
N PRO A 154 3.22 -2.71 34.74
CA PRO A 154 2.84 -3.78 35.66
C PRO A 154 2.72 -5.15 35.00
N LEU A 155 2.36 -5.19 33.71
CA LEU A 155 2.26 -6.42 32.92
C LEU A 155 3.63 -6.98 32.55
N GLN A 156 4.64 -6.13 32.36
CA GLN A 156 6.04 -6.54 32.14
C GLN A 156 6.63 -7.26 33.36
N ASN A 157 6.12 -6.95 34.55
CA ASN A 157 6.55 -7.59 35.79
C ASN A 157 5.77 -8.88 36.10
N ASN A 158 4.79 -9.25 35.26
CA ASN A 158 4.04 -10.50 35.42
C ASN A 158 4.76 -11.63 34.68
N PRO A 159 5.44 -12.57 35.39
CA PRO A 159 6.28 -13.58 34.76
C PRO A 159 5.49 -14.49 33.83
N TRP A 160 4.24 -14.83 34.20
CA TRP A 160 3.37 -15.68 33.38
C TRP A 160 3.01 -15.03 32.05
N LEU A 161 2.67 -13.72 32.06
CA LEU A 161 2.27 -13.03 30.84
C LEU A 161 3.45 -12.84 29.88
N VAL A 162 4.61 -12.47 30.43
CA VAL A 162 5.86 -12.36 29.66
C VAL A 162 6.26 -13.73 29.12
N GLU A 163 6.17 -14.80 29.91
CA GLU A 163 6.45 -16.17 29.47
C GLU A 163 5.53 -16.57 28.31
N VAL A 164 4.21 -16.39 28.42
CA VAL A 164 3.26 -16.77 27.35
C VAL A 164 3.49 -15.99 26.05
N LEU A 165 3.75 -14.67 26.14
CA LEU A 165 3.89 -13.81 24.97
C LEU A 165 5.31 -13.79 24.36
N SER A 166 6.32 -14.11 25.17
CA SER A 166 7.73 -14.22 24.74
C SER A 166 8.10 -15.63 24.33
N THR A 167 7.36 -16.65 24.76
CA THR A 167 7.57 -18.02 24.27
C THR A 167 7.37 -18.03 22.76
N PRO A 168 8.34 -18.52 21.96
CA PRO A 168 8.19 -18.67 20.53
C PRO A 168 6.94 -19.50 20.23
N GLN A 169 5.94 -18.82 19.65
CA GLN A 169 4.74 -19.46 19.15
C GLN A 169 5.06 -20.07 17.77
N ASN A 170 4.14 -20.88 17.25
CA ASN A 170 4.24 -21.35 15.88
C ASN A 170 4.35 -20.13 14.92
N PRO A 171 5.46 -19.97 14.16
CA PRO A 171 5.64 -18.81 13.29
C PRO A 171 4.52 -18.63 12.26
N LEU A 172 3.88 -19.73 11.84
CA LEU A 172 2.73 -19.68 10.94
C LEU A 172 1.50 -19.04 11.61
N LEU A 173 1.30 -19.30 12.90
CA LEU A 173 0.20 -18.71 13.66
C LEU A 173 0.42 -17.20 13.85
N ALA A 174 1.64 -16.79 14.22
CA ALA A 174 1.98 -15.37 14.33
C ALA A 174 1.81 -14.63 12.99
N LEU A 175 2.21 -15.27 11.89
CA LEU A 175 1.99 -14.76 10.53
C LEU A 175 0.49 -14.64 10.20
N LEU A 176 -0.31 -15.65 10.51
CA LEU A 176 -1.75 -15.63 10.26
C LEU A 176 -2.43 -14.51 11.07
N ILE A 177 -2.06 -14.35 12.34
CA ILE A 177 -2.57 -13.28 13.20
C ILE A 177 -2.24 -11.91 12.61
N GLY A 178 -1.00 -11.69 12.17
CA GLY A 178 -0.58 -10.44 11.54
C GLY A 178 -1.36 -10.15 10.24
N CYS A 179 -1.58 -11.18 9.43
CA CYS A 179 -2.37 -11.09 8.20
C CYS A 179 -3.82 -10.72 8.48
N LEU A 180 -4.51 -11.47 9.35
CA LEU A 180 -5.91 -11.23 9.68
C LEU A 180 -6.12 -9.87 10.36
N PHE A 181 -5.27 -9.54 11.34
CA PHE A 181 -5.38 -8.26 12.04
C PHE A 181 -5.17 -7.08 11.07
N THR A 182 -4.19 -7.17 10.17
CA THR A 182 -3.98 -6.14 9.16
C THR A 182 -5.13 -6.07 8.16
N ALA A 183 -5.68 -7.21 7.73
CA ALA A 183 -6.83 -7.24 6.84
C ALA A 183 -8.09 -6.61 7.47
N LEU A 184 -8.29 -6.80 8.78
CA LEU A 184 -9.41 -6.20 9.51
C LEU A 184 -9.22 -4.70 9.74
N VAL A 185 -8.03 -4.30 10.18
CA VAL A 185 -7.70 -2.89 10.46
C VAL A 185 -7.42 -2.09 9.18
N GLN A 186 -7.13 -2.79 8.07
CA GLN A 186 -6.78 -2.24 6.76
C GLN A 186 -5.54 -1.32 6.78
N SER A 187 -4.62 -1.52 7.74
CA SER A 187 -3.39 -0.75 7.88
C SER A 187 -2.22 -1.57 8.44
N SER A 188 -1.27 -1.93 7.58
CA SER A 188 -0.03 -2.61 8.02
C SER A 188 0.86 -1.72 8.86
N SER A 189 0.82 -0.40 8.66
CA SER A 189 1.54 0.56 9.50
C SER A 189 1.07 0.48 10.96
N VAL A 190 -0.24 0.32 11.19
CA VAL A 190 -0.80 0.13 12.53
C VAL A 190 -0.32 -1.20 13.12
N THR A 191 -0.48 -2.30 12.40
CA THR A 191 -0.08 -3.64 12.88
C THR A 191 1.42 -3.72 13.16
N THR A 192 2.25 -3.22 12.25
CA THR A 192 3.71 -3.17 12.38
C THR A 192 4.13 -2.23 13.51
N GLY A 193 3.48 -1.06 13.63
CA GLY A 193 3.73 -0.12 14.72
C GLY A 193 3.46 -0.75 16.08
N LEU A 194 2.33 -1.45 16.24
CA LEU A 194 2.00 -2.19 17.48
C LEU A 194 3.03 -3.29 17.77
N ALA A 195 3.45 -4.05 16.76
CA ALA A 195 4.47 -5.08 16.92
C ALA A 195 5.79 -4.49 17.44
N ILE A 196 6.25 -3.39 16.84
CA ILE A 196 7.47 -2.67 17.25
C ILE A 196 7.36 -2.17 18.67
N ILE A 197 6.19 -1.65 19.07
CA ILE A 197 5.95 -1.16 20.43
C ILE A 197 5.98 -2.29 21.43
N PHE A 198 5.28 -3.40 21.17
CA PHE A 198 5.28 -4.53 22.08
C PHE A 198 6.66 -5.17 22.19
N THR A 199 7.44 -5.19 21.10
CA THR A 199 8.85 -5.60 21.14
C THR A 199 9.72 -4.60 21.92
N GLN A 200 9.47 -3.30 21.78
CA GLN A 200 10.14 -2.25 22.58
C GLN A 200 9.85 -2.38 24.08
N GLN A 201 8.66 -2.86 24.44
CA GLN A 201 8.22 -3.07 25.82
C GLN A 201 8.59 -4.46 26.37
N GLY A 202 9.30 -5.29 25.60
CA GLY A 202 9.66 -6.66 26.01
C GLY A 202 8.47 -7.63 26.11
N ILE A 203 7.29 -7.22 25.63
CA ILE A 203 6.07 -8.03 25.65
C ILE A 203 6.06 -9.03 24.51
N LEU A 204 6.59 -8.63 23.33
CA LEU A 204 6.60 -9.45 22.13
C LEU A 204 8.04 -9.75 21.69
N GLY A 205 8.45 -11.01 21.83
CA GLY A 205 9.76 -11.48 21.35
C GLY A 205 9.91 -11.38 19.83
N LEU A 206 11.16 -11.22 19.34
CA LEU A 206 11.46 -11.13 17.90
C LEU A 206 10.98 -12.35 17.11
N GLU A 207 11.02 -13.52 17.73
CA GLU A 207 10.55 -14.79 17.17
C GLU A 207 9.06 -14.77 16.81
N ASN A 208 8.25 -13.99 17.54
CA ASN A 208 6.83 -13.78 17.26
C ASN A 208 6.59 -12.52 16.43
N ALA A 209 7.39 -11.47 16.62
CA ALA A 209 7.19 -10.18 15.97
C ALA A 209 7.54 -10.19 14.47
N VAL A 210 8.60 -10.89 14.08
CA VAL A 210 9.03 -11.00 12.67
C VAL A 210 7.95 -11.68 11.80
N PRO A 211 7.46 -12.89 12.13
CA PRO A 211 6.39 -13.51 11.34
C PRO A 211 5.10 -12.69 11.34
N LEU A 212 4.78 -12.00 12.44
CA LEU A 212 3.62 -11.11 12.51
C LEU A 212 3.71 -9.96 11.50
N ILE A 213 4.86 -9.30 11.38
CA ILE A 213 5.07 -8.24 10.36
C ILE A 213 5.02 -8.82 8.94
N MET A 214 5.59 -10.00 8.71
CA MET A 214 5.47 -10.71 7.42
C MET A 214 4.00 -10.96 7.07
N GLY A 215 3.19 -11.36 8.06
CA GLY A 215 1.74 -11.47 7.94
C GLY A 215 1.08 -10.14 7.60
N ALA A 216 1.49 -9.05 8.25
CA ALA A 216 0.93 -7.72 8.01
C ALA A 216 1.14 -7.23 6.56
N ASN A 217 2.28 -7.54 5.97
CA ASN A 217 2.55 -7.27 4.56
C ASN A 217 1.54 -7.99 3.64
N VAL A 218 1.23 -9.27 3.92
CA VAL A 218 0.18 -10.02 3.18
C VAL A 218 -1.20 -9.44 3.43
N GLY A 219 -1.56 -9.15 4.69
CA GLY A 219 -2.89 -8.63 5.04
C GLY A 219 -3.22 -7.29 4.36
N THR A 220 -2.21 -6.45 4.08
CA THR A 220 -2.37 -5.17 3.38
C THR A 220 -3.01 -5.33 2.00
N THR A 221 -2.79 -6.46 1.33
CA THR A 221 -3.24 -6.66 -0.05
C THR A 221 -4.75 -6.80 -0.15
N VAL A 222 -5.45 -7.07 0.96
CA VAL A 222 -6.92 -7.15 1.00
C VAL A 222 -7.58 -5.86 0.49
N THR A 223 -7.03 -4.68 0.81
CA THR A 223 -7.53 -3.40 0.26
C THR A 223 -7.53 -3.38 -1.28
N ALA A 224 -6.43 -3.81 -1.89
CA ALA A 224 -6.27 -3.86 -3.34
C ALA A 224 -7.19 -4.91 -3.96
N LEU A 225 -7.37 -6.06 -3.30
CA LEU A 225 -8.28 -7.12 -3.74
C LEU A 225 -9.73 -6.66 -3.72
N ILE A 226 -10.14 -5.88 -2.72
CA ILE A 226 -11.48 -5.26 -2.67
C ILE A 226 -11.62 -4.22 -3.77
N ALA A 227 -10.63 -3.35 -3.96
CA ALA A 227 -10.65 -2.29 -4.97
C ALA A 227 -10.76 -2.81 -6.41
N MET A 228 -10.31 -4.03 -6.70
CA MET A 228 -10.32 -4.61 -8.04
C MET A 228 -11.62 -5.35 -8.43
N ILE A 229 -12.57 -5.55 -7.51
CA ILE A 229 -13.77 -6.40 -7.75
C ILE A 229 -14.52 -5.97 -9.01
N SER A 230 -14.73 -4.66 -9.19
CA SER A 230 -15.44 -4.07 -10.32
C SER A 230 -14.52 -3.46 -11.39
N ALA A 231 -13.23 -3.84 -11.38
CA ALA A 231 -12.22 -3.24 -12.26
C ALA A 231 -11.88 -4.11 -13.49
N ASP A 232 -11.27 -3.48 -14.48
CA ASP A 232 -10.85 -4.13 -15.72
C ASP A 232 -9.69 -5.12 -15.50
N ALA A 233 -9.42 -5.97 -16.49
CA ALA A 233 -8.46 -7.05 -16.39
C ALA A 233 -7.05 -6.57 -15.96
N ALA A 234 -6.59 -5.42 -16.47
CA ALA A 234 -5.28 -4.86 -16.11
C ALA A 234 -5.23 -4.39 -14.63
N ALA A 235 -6.34 -3.85 -14.11
CA ALA A 235 -6.48 -3.45 -12.72
C ALA A 235 -6.52 -4.67 -11.78
N LYS A 236 -7.25 -5.73 -12.16
CA LYS A 236 -7.24 -7.03 -11.46
C LYS A 236 -5.85 -7.66 -11.41
N LYS A 237 -5.11 -7.64 -12.53
CA LYS A 237 -3.72 -8.12 -12.59
C LYS A 237 -2.80 -7.34 -11.65
N THR A 238 -2.98 -6.03 -11.54
CA THR A 238 -2.19 -5.17 -10.64
C THR A 238 -2.42 -5.55 -9.17
N ALA A 239 -3.68 -5.68 -8.75
CA ALA A 239 -4.02 -6.08 -7.38
C ALA A 239 -3.59 -7.52 -7.07
N PHE A 240 -3.78 -8.46 -8.00
CA PHE A 240 -3.29 -9.83 -7.84
C PHE A 240 -1.76 -9.90 -7.77
N SER A 241 -1.06 -9.06 -8.54
CA SER A 241 0.39 -8.95 -8.46
C SER A 241 0.86 -8.47 -7.08
N HIS A 242 0.09 -7.59 -6.43
CA HIS A 242 0.37 -7.16 -5.06
C HIS A 242 0.29 -8.32 -4.06
N LEU A 243 -0.75 -9.14 -4.17
CA LEU A 243 -0.92 -10.35 -3.36
C LEU A 243 0.23 -11.35 -3.58
N MET A 244 0.52 -11.68 -4.84
CA MET A 244 1.57 -12.62 -5.20
C MET A 244 2.96 -12.16 -4.76
N PHE A 245 3.22 -10.85 -4.82
CA PHE A 245 4.46 -10.26 -4.33
C PHE A 245 4.65 -10.46 -2.83
N ASN A 246 3.65 -10.07 -2.03
CA ASN A 246 3.74 -10.18 -0.57
C ASN A 246 3.77 -11.65 -0.10
N PHE A 247 2.93 -12.48 -0.70
CA PHE A 247 2.93 -13.91 -0.41
C PHE A 247 4.24 -14.58 -0.86
N GLY A 248 4.78 -14.22 -2.02
CA GLY A 248 6.08 -14.70 -2.48
C GLY A 248 7.23 -14.27 -1.56
N GLY A 249 7.21 -13.03 -1.06
CA GLY A 249 8.14 -12.58 -0.02
C GLY A 249 8.08 -13.46 1.23
N VAL A 250 6.87 -13.81 1.69
CA VAL A 250 6.69 -14.78 2.78
C VAL A 250 7.33 -16.12 2.44
N LEU A 251 7.07 -16.68 1.26
CA LEU A 251 7.64 -17.98 0.85
C LEU A 251 9.17 -17.97 0.78
N ILE A 252 9.79 -16.82 0.47
CA ILE A 252 11.25 -16.66 0.43
C ILE A 252 11.84 -16.64 1.85
N PHE A 253 11.22 -15.87 2.75
CA PHE A 253 11.79 -15.61 4.08
C PHE A 253 11.35 -16.60 5.15
N LEU A 254 10.19 -17.25 5.00
CA LEU A 254 9.66 -18.18 5.98
C LEU A 254 10.59 -19.39 6.23
N PRO A 255 11.19 -20.04 5.21
CA PRO A 255 12.16 -21.11 5.45
C PRO A 255 13.38 -20.63 6.26
N ILE A 256 13.87 -19.42 5.98
CA ILE A 256 14.98 -18.81 6.72
C ILE A 256 14.57 -18.58 8.18
N LEU A 257 13.36 -18.07 8.41
CA LEU A 257 12.80 -17.88 9.75
C LEU A 257 12.63 -19.21 10.49
N LEU A 258 12.18 -20.28 9.84
CA LEU A 258 12.02 -21.58 10.47
C LEU A 258 13.36 -22.21 10.86
N LEU A 259 14.41 -22.01 10.06
CA LEU A 259 15.75 -22.55 10.33
C LEU A 259 16.53 -21.73 11.37
N PHE A 260 16.43 -20.40 11.30
CA PHE A 260 17.30 -19.49 12.06
C PHE A 260 16.55 -18.56 13.04
N GLY A 261 15.22 -18.61 13.08
CA GLY A 261 14.39 -17.70 13.87
C GLY A 261 14.68 -17.75 15.37
N HIS A 262 14.98 -18.94 15.91
CA HIS A 262 15.38 -19.13 17.32
C HIS A 262 16.67 -18.38 17.72
N ARG A 263 17.45 -17.88 16.74
CA ARG A 263 18.67 -17.11 16.99
C ARG A 263 18.41 -15.61 17.05
N LEU A 264 17.22 -15.14 16.65
CA LEU A 264 16.90 -13.71 16.62
C LEU A 264 16.97 -13.08 18.02
N SER A 265 16.63 -13.84 19.05
CA SER A 265 16.69 -13.44 20.47
C SER A 265 18.12 -13.18 20.97
N ILE A 266 19.15 -13.73 20.31
CA ILE A 266 20.56 -13.61 20.70
C ILE A 266 21.24 -12.39 20.04
N VAL A 267 20.68 -11.90 18.93
CA VAL A 267 21.41 -11.07 17.95
C VAL A 267 21.34 -9.56 18.23
N SER A 268 20.39 -9.04 19.02
CA SER A 268 20.15 -7.59 19.08
C SER A 268 20.00 -7.01 20.49
N VAL A 269 20.81 -5.97 20.76
CA VAL A 269 20.72 -5.11 21.95
C VAL A 269 19.50 -4.16 21.89
N GLU A 270 18.98 -3.87 20.69
CA GLU A 270 17.79 -3.03 20.49
C GLU A 270 16.74 -3.74 19.61
N PRO A 271 15.94 -4.66 20.19
CA PRO A 271 15.01 -5.50 19.44
C PRO A 271 14.04 -4.73 18.53
N ALA A 272 13.50 -3.61 18.97
CA ALA A 272 12.55 -2.82 18.18
C ALA A 272 13.17 -2.20 16.91
N LYS A 273 14.39 -1.66 16.98
CA LYS A 273 15.09 -1.12 15.80
C LYS A 273 15.53 -2.22 14.85
N PHE A 274 15.94 -3.36 15.41
CA PHE A 274 16.26 -4.54 14.61
C PHE A 274 15.03 -5.07 13.87
N LEU A 275 13.88 -5.13 14.53
CA LEU A 275 12.61 -5.51 13.90
C LEU A 275 12.22 -4.58 12.75
N ALA A 276 12.30 -3.26 12.95
CA ALA A 276 12.05 -2.27 11.89
C ALA A 276 13.04 -2.42 10.72
N THR A 277 14.30 -2.75 11.01
CA THR A 277 15.33 -3.01 9.99
C THR A 277 15.04 -4.30 9.23
N LEU A 278 14.62 -5.37 9.90
CA LEU A 278 14.20 -6.61 9.25
C LEU A 278 12.99 -6.39 8.34
N HIS A 279 12.03 -5.54 8.74
CA HIS A 279 10.92 -5.16 7.87
C HIS A 279 11.38 -4.46 6.59
N LEU A 280 12.35 -3.54 6.70
CA LEU A 280 12.96 -2.89 5.54
C LEU A 280 13.68 -3.90 4.64
N VAL A 281 14.54 -4.74 5.22
CA VAL A 281 15.32 -5.76 4.49
C VAL A 281 14.38 -6.74 3.77
N PHE A 282 13.35 -7.23 4.45
CA PHE A 282 12.33 -8.11 3.86
C PHE A 282 11.73 -7.50 2.59
N ASN A 283 11.27 -6.25 2.67
CA ASN A 283 10.62 -5.58 1.55
C ASN A 283 11.60 -5.27 0.42
N VAL A 284 12.79 -4.73 0.73
CA VAL A 284 13.80 -4.40 -0.28
C VAL A 284 14.29 -5.64 -1.02
N VAL A 285 14.62 -6.72 -0.31
CA VAL A 285 15.10 -7.97 -0.93
C VAL A 285 13.99 -8.60 -1.78
N THR A 286 12.76 -8.66 -1.28
CA THR A 286 11.63 -9.19 -2.06
C THR A 286 11.42 -8.36 -3.32
N THR A 287 11.45 -7.02 -3.22
CA THR A 287 11.35 -6.11 -4.38
C THR A 287 12.47 -6.36 -5.38
N ILE A 288 13.73 -6.47 -4.95
CA ILE A 288 14.86 -6.71 -5.86
C ILE A 288 14.68 -8.04 -6.60
N LEU A 289 14.34 -9.11 -5.89
CA LEU A 289 14.13 -10.44 -6.50
C LEU A 289 13.00 -10.40 -7.54
N PHE A 290 11.83 -9.88 -7.18
CA PHE A 290 10.71 -9.80 -8.13
C PHE A 290 10.97 -8.82 -9.27
N LEU A 291 11.78 -7.78 -9.06
CA LEU A 291 12.16 -6.83 -10.11
C LEU A 291 13.11 -7.46 -11.13
N ILE A 292 14.08 -8.27 -10.69
CA ILE A 292 14.95 -9.06 -11.59
C ILE A 292 14.10 -10.00 -12.45
N PHE A 293 13.09 -10.63 -11.85
CA PHE A 293 12.19 -11.56 -12.52
C PHE A 293 10.86 -10.92 -12.98
N ILE A 294 10.85 -9.61 -13.24
CA ILE A 294 9.57 -8.92 -13.52
C ILE A 294 8.89 -9.40 -14.81
N ASN A 295 9.65 -9.72 -15.85
CA ASN A 295 9.11 -10.22 -17.12
C ASN A 295 8.43 -11.60 -16.98
N PRO A 296 9.10 -12.63 -16.43
CA PRO A 296 8.43 -13.92 -16.20
C PRO A 296 7.29 -13.80 -15.20
N PHE A 297 7.42 -12.94 -14.17
CA PHE A 297 6.36 -12.68 -13.22
C PHE A 297 5.10 -12.10 -13.89
N THR A 298 5.24 -11.05 -14.70
CA THR A 298 4.08 -10.44 -15.37
C THR A 298 3.44 -11.42 -16.36
N ARG A 299 4.24 -12.23 -17.09
CA ARG A 299 3.71 -13.28 -17.98
C ARG A 299 2.96 -14.38 -17.24
N MET A 300 3.44 -14.77 -16.06
CA MET A 300 2.74 -15.73 -15.20
C MET A 300 1.38 -15.16 -14.76
N VAL A 301 1.34 -13.89 -14.37
CA VAL A 301 0.08 -13.22 -14.01
C VAL A 301 -0.86 -13.10 -15.21
N ASP A 302 -0.33 -12.79 -16.40
CA ASP A 302 -1.09 -12.78 -17.65
C ASP A 302 -1.66 -14.17 -17.98
N ALA A 303 -0.90 -15.24 -17.76
CA ALA A 303 -1.38 -16.60 -17.99
C ALA A 303 -2.48 -17.02 -17.00
N LEU A 304 -2.39 -16.59 -15.73
CA LEU A 304 -3.37 -16.94 -14.69
C LEU A 304 -4.68 -16.18 -14.80
N LEU A 305 -4.64 -14.91 -15.18
CA LEU A 305 -5.81 -14.03 -15.24
C LEU A 305 -6.27 -13.74 -16.67
N GLY A 306 -5.67 -14.41 -17.65
CA GLY A 306 -5.85 -14.17 -19.07
C GLY A 306 -5.08 -12.93 -19.55
N GLU A 307 -4.79 -12.87 -20.84
CA GLU A 307 -4.36 -11.63 -21.49
C GLU A 307 -5.52 -10.64 -21.46
N GLY A 308 -5.68 -9.95 -20.33
CA GLY A 308 -6.32 -8.65 -20.25
C GLY A 308 -5.62 -7.74 -21.22
N LYS A 309 -6.05 -7.81 -22.46
CA LYS A 309 -5.68 -6.92 -23.53
C LYS A 309 -5.92 -5.51 -22.99
N MET A 310 -4.86 -4.70 -22.86
CA MET A 310 -5.01 -3.29 -23.22
C MET A 310 -5.15 -3.24 -24.74
N ASP A 311 -6.14 -3.94 -25.28
CA ASP A 311 -6.58 -3.71 -26.64
C ASP A 311 -7.30 -2.38 -26.48
N PHE A 312 -6.62 -1.30 -26.83
CA PHE A 312 -7.29 -0.46 -27.79
C PHE A 312 -7.65 -1.40 -28.94
N GLN A 313 -8.84 -2.02 -28.88
CA GLN A 313 -9.38 -2.73 -30.02
C GLN A 313 -9.35 -1.65 -31.10
N ARG A 314 -8.41 -1.77 -32.03
CA ARG A 314 -8.46 -0.99 -33.25
C ARG A 314 -9.80 -1.39 -33.84
N LEU A 315 -10.76 -0.48 -33.81
CA LEU A 315 -11.96 -0.61 -34.60
C LEU A 315 -11.46 -0.50 -36.04
N SER A 316 -11.19 -1.66 -36.65
CA SER A 316 -10.94 -1.76 -38.07
C SER A 316 -12.26 -1.47 -38.77
N LEU A 317 -12.45 -0.24 -39.20
CA LEU A 317 -13.57 0.09 -40.05
C LEU A 317 -13.37 -0.62 -41.41
N PRO A 318 -14.35 -1.39 -41.89
CA PRO A 318 -14.25 -2.12 -43.13
C PRO A 318 -14.18 -1.13 -44.30
N THR A 319 -13.28 -1.42 -45.23
CA THR A 319 -13.23 -0.82 -46.55
C THR A 319 -14.20 -1.54 -47.47
N TYR A 320 -15.10 -0.78 -48.10
CA TYR A 320 -16.01 -1.30 -49.11
C TYR A 320 -15.55 -0.92 -50.52
N SER A 321 -15.77 -1.82 -51.46
CA SER A 321 -15.53 -1.69 -52.89
C SER A 321 -16.85 -1.53 -53.65
N GLU A 322 -16.80 -1.00 -54.87
CA GLU A 322 -18.00 -0.87 -55.72
C GLU A 322 -18.65 -2.22 -56.07
N SER A 323 -17.93 -3.34 -55.89
CA SER A 323 -18.42 -4.69 -56.14
C SER A 323 -19.15 -5.34 -54.95
N ASP A 324 -19.18 -4.70 -53.78
CA ASP A 324 -19.78 -5.30 -52.58
C ASP A 324 -21.31 -5.20 -52.58
N GLU A 325 -21.99 -6.29 -52.21
CA GLU A 325 -23.46 -6.32 -52.17
C GLU A 325 -24.02 -5.49 -51.02
N PHE A 326 -25.09 -4.73 -51.30
CA PHE A 326 -25.73 -3.83 -50.34
C PHE A 326 -26.15 -4.54 -49.03
N ASP A 327 -26.72 -5.74 -49.11
CA ASP A 327 -27.19 -6.46 -47.94
C ASP A 327 -26.04 -6.96 -47.06
N HIS A 328 -24.89 -7.30 -47.66
CA HIS A 328 -23.66 -7.63 -46.94
C HIS A 328 -23.13 -6.41 -46.18
N ILE A 329 -23.01 -5.26 -46.87
CA ILE A 329 -22.57 -4.00 -46.26
C ILE A 329 -23.47 -3.61 -45.10
N LYS A 330 -24.80 -3.69 -45.29
CA LYS A 330 -25.79 -3.34 -44.26
C LYS A 330 -25.66 -4.22 -43.01
N MET A 331 -25.44 -5.52 -43.19
CA MET A 331 -25.25 -6.46 -42.08
C MET A 331 -23.98 -6.14 -41.30
N GLU A 332 -22.87 -5.94 -42.00
CA GLU A 332 -21.56 -5.68 -41.40
C GLU A 332 -21.52 -4.32 -40.66
N LEU A 333 -22.09 -3.27 -41.26
CA LEU A 333 -22.27 -1.98 -40.59
C LEU A 333 -23.15 -2.10 -39.33
N GLY A 334 -24.19 -2.92 -39.38
CA GLY A 334 -25.09 -3.16 -38.25
C GLY A 334 -24.38 -3.83 -37.07
N GLU A 335 -23.53 -4.81 -37.33
CA GLU A 335 -22.73 -5.49 -36.29
C GLU A 335 -21.69 -4.54 -35.68
N GLN A 336 -21.04 -3.71 -36.50
CA GLN A 336 -19.98 -2.82 -36.03
C GLN A 336 -20.47 -1.52 -35.38
N ALA A 337 -21.68 -1.06 -35.70
CA ALA A 337 -22.26 0.16 -35.13
C ALA A 337 -22.29 0.11 -33.59
N ASN A 338 -22.58 -1.05 -33.00
CA ASN A 338 -22.57 -1.23 -31.55
C ASN A 338 -21.16 -1.10 -30.96
N GLY A 339 -20.15 -1.62 -31.65
CA GLY A 339 -18.74 -1.49 -31.25
C GLY A 339 -18.27 -0.04 -31.29
N LEU A 340 -18.61 0.68 -32.37
CA LEU A 340 -18.29 2.10 -32.52
C LEU A 340 -18.99 2.96 -31.46
N LEU A 341 -20.28 2.72 -31.20
CA LEU A 341 -21.04 3.43 -30.18
C LEU A 341 -20.43 3.22 -28.78
N LYS A 342 -20.08 1.98 -28.44
CA LYS A 342 -19.42 1.66 -27.18
C LYS A 342 -18.06 2.36 -27.05
N PHE A 343 -17.26 2.37 -28.12
CA PHE A 343 -15.99 3.09 -28.14
C PHE A 343 -16.18 4.59 -27.88
N LEU A 344 -17.15 5.21 -28.56
CA LEU A 344 -17.45 6.64 -28.39
C LEU A 344 -17.91 6.96 -26.95
N GLN A 345 -18.76 6.11 -26.37
CA GLN A 345 -19.19 6.25 -24.97
C GLN A 345 -17.99 6.20 -24.01
N GLU A 346 -17.11 5.21 -24.17
CA GLU A 346 -15.91 5.08 -23.33
C GLU A 346 -14.95 6.26 -23.51
N ASN A 347 -14.76 6.75 -24.74
CA ASN A 347 -13.90 7.90 -25.03
C ASN A 347 -14.49 9.18 -24.41
N TYR A 348 -15.80 9.39 -24.51
CA TYR A 348 -16.50 10.49 -23.86
C TYR A 348 -16.36 10.44 -22.34
N SER A 349 -16.52 9.27 -21.72
CA SER A 349 -16.29 9.09 -20.29
C SER A 349 -14.85 9.41 -19.87
N GLN A 350 -13.85 9.06 -20.69
CA GLN A 350 -12.46 9.44 -20.44
C GLN A 350 -12.25 10.97 -20.52
N VAL A 351 -12.86 11.64 -21.50
CA VAL A 351 -12.80 13.11 -21.61
C VAL A 351 -13.47 13.75 -20.39
N ALA A 352 -14.66 13.29 -19.98
CA ALA A 352 -15.34 13.77 -18.79
C ALA A 352 -14.47 13.57 -17.53
N LEU A 353 -13.89 12.38 -17.37
CA LEU A 353 -12.97 12.07 -16.29
C LEU A 353 -11.73 12.98 -16.31
N SER A 354 -11.21 13.33 -17.49
CA SER A 354 -10.07 14.25 -17.61
C SER A 354 -10.38 15.65 -17.08
N LEU A 355 -11.63 16.09 -17.23
CA LEU A 355 -12.14 17.37 -16.73
C LEU A 355 -12.37 17.31 -15.23
N GLU A 356 -13.01 16.24 -14.73
CA GLU A 356 -13.25 16.02 -13.30
C GLU A 356 -11.95 15.89 -12.50
N THR A 357 -10.97 15.15 -13.03
CA THR A 357 -9.66 14.93 -12.39
C THR A 357 -8.65 16.05 -12.70
N ASN A 358 -9.00 16.98 -13.59
CA ASN A 358 -8.12 18.02 -14.12
C ASN A 358 -6.74 17.47 -14.56
N TYR A 359 -6.75 16.27 -15.14
CA TYR A 359 -5.54 15.56 -15.54
C TYR A 359 -5.44 15.47 -17.06
N ARG A 360 -4.63 16.38 -17.62
CA ARG A 360 -4.39 16.52 -19.06
C ARG A 360 -3.90 15.22 -19.74
N GLY A 361 -3.28 14.31 -19.00
CA GLY A 361 -2.83 13.02 -19.54
C GLY A 361 -3.97 12.09 -19.96
N ILE A 362 -5.12 12.10 -19.26
CA ILE A 362 -6.30 11.33 -19.70
C ILE A 362 -6.86 11.93 -20.98
N TYR A 363 -6.90 13.26 -21.09
CA TYR A 363 -7.33 13.94 -22.32
C TYR A 363 -6.40 13.64 -23.52
N GLU A 364 -5.08 13.66 -23.30
CA GLU A 364 -4.10 13.29 -24.34
C GLU A 364 -4.22 11.81 -24.72
N SER A 365 -4.52 10.92 -23.76
CA SER A 365 -4.74 9.50 -24.00
C SER A 365 -6.04 9.24 -24.77
N SER A 366 -7.14 9.93 -24.44
CA SER A 366 -8.41 9.83 -25.13
C SER A 366 -8.31 10.38 -26.56
N GLY A 367 -7.53 11.45 -26.76
CA GLY A 367 -7.18 11.97 -28.09
C GLY A 367 -6.41 10.98 -28.94
N LYS A 368 -5.33 10.38 -28.40
CA LYS A 368 -4.59 9.30 -29.09
C LYS A 368 -5.44 8.08 -29.39
N ARG A 369 -6.45 7.80 -28.54
CA ARG A 369 -7.38 6.70 -28.75
C ARG A 369 -8.16 6.85 -30.06
N ILE A 370 -8.49 8.09 -30.44
CA ILE A 370 -9.15 8.43 -31.70
C ILE A 370 -8.22 8.16 -32.89
N GLU A 371 -6.91 8.41 -32.75
CA GLU A 371 -5.90 8.13 -33.81
C GLU A 371 -5.76 6.63 -34.15
N TYR A 372 -6.35 5.73 -33.34
CA TYR A 372 -6.40 4.29 -33.62
C TYR A 372 -7.67 3.85 -34.36
N ILE A 373 -8.58 4.78 -34.68
CA ILE A 373 -9.66 4.56 -35.63
C ILE A 373 -9.23 5.20 -36.95
N ASP A 374 -8.97 4.36 -37.96
CA ASP A 374 -8.77 4.83 -39.33
C ASP A 374 -10.15 5.23 -39.90
N PHE A 375 -10.57 6.46 -39.65
CA PHE A 375 -11.51 7.12 -40.55
C PHE A 375 -10.72 7.55 -41.79
N PHE A 376 -11.20 7.13 -42.95
CA PHE A 376 -10.65 7.44 -44.28
C PHE A 376 -10.13 8.86 -44.44
#